data_AF-A0A528B935-F1
#
_entry.id   AF-A0A528B935-F1
#
_cell.length_a   1.000
_cell.length_b   1.000
_cell.length_c   1.000
_cell.angle_alpha   90.00
_cell.angle_beta   90.00
_cell.angle_gamma   90.00
#
_symmetry.space_group_name_H-M   'P 1'
#
loop_
_entity.id
_entity.type
_entity.pdbx_description
1 polymer ?
#
loop_
_entity_poly.entity_id
_entity_poly.type
_entity_poly.pdbx_seq_one_letter_code
_entity_poly.pdbx_strand_id
1 'polypeptide(L)' 'MKYVCLVYGEEKDLYAMSPERLARLDADSLAYDKSVEQSGRLIIAQA' A
#
# COMPACT_ATOMS: atom_id res chain seq x y z
N MET A 1 -5.14 -18.73 9.43
CA MET A 1 -4.23 -19.05 8.30
C MET A 1 -3.49 -17.79 7.92
N LYS A 2 -2.22 -17.88 7.48
CA LYS A 2 -1.39 -16.73 7.07
C LYS A 2 -1.30 -16.71 5.54
N TYR A 3 -1.25 -15.51 4.96
CA TYR A 3 -1.25 -15.30 3.52
C TYR A 3 -0.18 -14.27 3.17
N VAL A 4 0.38 -14.41 1.96
CA VAL A 4 1.23 -13.40 1.34
C VAL A 4 0.42 -12.72 0.26
N CYS A 5 0.23 -11.41 0.39
CA CYS A 5 -0.48 -10.59 -0.57
C CYS A 5 0.54 -9.89 -1.48
N LEU A 6 0.75 -10.42 -2.68
CA LEU A 6 1.64 -9.80 -3.68
C LEU A 6 0.86 -8.72 -4.44
N VAL A 7 1.35 -7.49 -4.38
CA VAL A 7 0.78 -6.35 -5.10
C VAL A 7 1.61 -6.12 -6.36
N TYR A 8 0.97 -6.26 -7.51
CA TYR A 8 1.60 -6.04 -8.81
C TYR A 8 1.10 -4.72 -9.42
N GLY A 9 2.02 -3.97 -10.01
CA GLY A 9 1.73 -2.75 -10.74
C GLY A 9 2.80 -2.49 -11.80
N GLU A 10 2.44 -1.68 -12.80
CA GLU A 10 3.35 -1.26 -13.86
C GLU A 10 4.15 -0.03 -13.39
N GLU A 11 5.47 -0.15 -13.29
CA GLU A 11 6.34 0.90 -12.74
C GLU A 11 6.24 2.22 -13.55
N LYS A 12 6.08 2.10 -14.88
CA LYS A 12 5.87 3.25 -15.78
C LYS A 12 4.64 4.08 -15.42
N ASP A 13 3.58 3.44 -14.92
CA ASP A 13 2.34 4.13 -14.58
C ASP A 13 2.49 4.87 -13.24
N LEU A 14 3.31 4.33 -12.33
CA LEU A 14 3.69 4.99 -11.09
C LEU A 14 4.52 6.24 -11.38
N TYR A 15 5.53 6.16 -12.26
CA TYR A 15 6.33 7.33 -12.66
C TYR A 15 5.56 8.36 -13.48
N ALA A 16 4.50 7.94 -14.16
CA ALA A 16 3.63 8.85 -14.90
C ALA A 16 2.64 9.62 -13.99
N MET A 17 2.53 9.27 -12.71
CA MET A 17 1.66 9.96 -11.78
C MET A 17 2.18 11.36 -11.45
N SER A 18 1.25 12.30 -11.22
CA SER A 18 1.63 13.58 -10.64
C SER A 18 2.14 13.39 -9.21
N PRO A 19 3.02 14.28 -8.70
CA PRO A 19 3.51 14.21 -7.32
C PRO A 19 2.39 14.18 -6.27
N GLU A 20 1.30 14.91 -6.50
CA GLU A 20 0.12 14.94 -5.62
C GLU A 20 -0.58 13.58 -5.56
N ARG A 21 -0.65 12.87 -6.68
CA ARG A 21 -1.26 11.52 -6.73
C ARG A 21 -0.37 10.49 -6.06
N LEU A 22 0.95 10.58 -6.21
CA LEU A 22 1.90 9.73 -5.50
C LEU A 22 1.80 9.94 -3.99
N ALA A 23 1.84 11.19 -3.53
CA ALA A 23 1.70 11.50 -2.10
C ALA A 23 0.38 10.99 -1.51
N ARG A 24 -0.71 11.05 -2.29
CA ARG A 24 -1.99 10.49 -1.90
C ARG A 24 -1.94 8.96 -1.83
N LEU A 25 -1.34 8.29 -2.82
CA LEU A 25 -1.19 6.84 -2.82
C LEU A 25 -0.43 6.35 -1.58
N ASP A 26 0.68 7.03 -1.24
CA ASP A 26 1.45 6.73 -0.03
C ASP A 26 0.60 6.89 1.24
N ALA A 27 -0.13 8.02 1.34
CA ALA A 27 -0.99 8.29 2.49
C ALA A 27 -2.13 7.27 2.63
N ASP A 28 -2.78 6.91 1.53
CA ASP A 28 -3.88 5.94 1.50
C ASP A 28 -3.37 4.53 1.85
N SER A 29 -2.19 4.14 1.35
CA SER A 29 -1.54 2.86 1.69
C SER A 29 -1.23 2.77 3.19
N LEU A 30 -0.60 3.80 3.77
CA LEU A 30 -0.28 3.84 5.20
C LEU A 30 -1.53 3.87 6.08
N ALA A 31 -2.60 4.53 5.64
CA ALA A 31 -3.87 4.53 6.37
C ALA A 31 -4.51 3.14 6.37
N TYR A 32 -4.42 2.42 5.25
CA TYR A 32 -4.93 1.05 5.17
C TYR A 32 -4.13 0.10 6.07
N ASP A 33 -2.80 0.16 6.06
CA ASP A 33 -1.95 -0.65 6.95
C ASP A 33 -2.36 -0.48 8.42
N LYS A 34 -2.54 0.77 8.87
CA LYS A 34 -3.02 1.07 10.23
C LYS A 34 -4.38 0.44 10.51
N SER A 35 -5.30 0.47 9.56
CA SER A 35 -6.63 -0.14 9.74
C SER A 35 -6.57 -1.67 9.86
N VAL A 36 -5.67 -2.31 9.10
CA VAL A 36 -5.48 -3.76 9.13
C VAL A 36 -4.75 -4.16 10.41
N GLU A 37 -3.78 -3.36 10.86
CA GLU A 37 -3.09 -3.52 12.15
C GLU A 37 -4.06 -3.43 13.32
N GLN A 38 -4.92 -2.40 13.36
CA GLN A 38 -5.95 -2.23 14.39
C GLN A 38 -6.92 -3.42 14.47
N SER A 39 -7.17 -4.08 13.33
CA SER A 39 -7.98 -5.29 13.28
C SER A 39 -7.24 -6.58 13.68
N GLY A 40 -5.96 -6.50 14.04
CA GLY A 40 -5.11 -7.64 14.42
C GLY A 40 -4.74 -8.57 13.27
N ARG A 41 -4.93 -8.12 12.02
CA ARG A 41 -4.72 -8.94 10.81
C ARG A 41 -3.39 -8.67 10.12
N LEU A 42 -2.76 -7.53 10.38
CA LEU A 42 -1.48 -7.19 9.76
C LEU A 42 -0.36 -8.00 10.42
N ILE A 43 0.47 -8.65 9.60
CA ILE A 43 1.68 -9.34 10.05
C ILE A 43 2.91 -8.52 9.66
N ILE A 44 2.99 -8.15 8.39
CA ILE A 44 4.04 -7.29 7.82
C ILE A 44 3.50 -6.66 6.53
N ALA A 45 3.90 -5.43 6.25
CA ALA A 45 3.76 -4.76 4.96
C ALA A 45 5.11 -4.16 4.56
N GLN A 46 5.44 -4.22 3.28
CA GLN A 46 6.59 -3.55 2.69
C GLN A 46 6.13 -2.99 1.34
N ALA A 47 6.27 -1.69 1.17
CA ALA A 47 6.10 -0.98 -0.09
C ALA A 47 7.49 -0.64 -0.66
#